data_AF-A0A2N5KSL3-F1
#
_entry.id   AF-A0A2N5KSL3-F1
#
_cell.length_a   1.000
_cell.length_b   1.000
_cell.length_c   1.000
_cell.angle_alpha   90.00
_cell.angle_beta   90.00
_cell.angle_gamma   90.00
#
_symmetry.space_group_name_H-M   'P 1'
#
loop_
_entity.id
_entity.type
_entity.pdbx_description
1 polymer ?
#
loop_
_entity_poly.entity_id
_entity_poly.type
_entity_poly.pdbx_seq_one_letter_code
_entity_poly.pdbx_strand_id
1 'polypeptide(L)'
;MNRLLVRARSADLTLEAKGGSVLVTPKTNLSPEMRDELRRVKGELSAYLRWDEEGAYALWKDALSYLAPFYREAGSPDFDLEALHEPWDRVEDAFACEDMFALRLAVHDWVLAGRRAISGHDAKDAGPA
;
A
#
# COMPACT_ATOMS: atom_id res chain seq x y z
N MET A 1 14.10 2.72 6.49
CA MET A 1 12.69 2.31 6.71
C MET A 1 12.17 1.33 5.66
N ASN A 2 12.14 1.66 4.36
CA ASN A 2 11.50 0.80 3.32
C ASN A 2 11.94 -0.67 3.30
N ARG A 3 13.25 -0.99 3.45
CA ARG A 3 13.73 -2.38 3.49
C ARG A 3 13.18 -3.20 4.67
N LEU A 4 12.91 -2.56 5.80
CA LEU A 4 12.34 -3.23 6.98
C LEU A 4 10.87 -3.56 6.74
N LEU A 5 10.10 -2.62 6.20
CA LEU A 5 8.70 -2.81 5.86
C LEU A 5 8.51 -3.89 4.78
N VAL A 6 9.37 -3.91 3.77
CA VAL A 6 9.37 -4.96 2.72
C VAL A 6 9.63 -6.33 3.33
N ARG A 7 10.65 -6.49 4.18
CA ARG A 7 10.92 -7.78 4.83
C ARG A 7 9.82 -8.20 5.81
N ALA A 8 9.23 -7.25 6.54
CA ALA A 8 8.09 -7.54 7.41
C ALA A 8 6.91 -8.09 6.59
N ARG A 9 6.60 -7.47 5.45
CA ARG A 9 5.60 -7.97 4.49
C ARG A 9 5.97 -9.36 3.97
N SER A 10 7.21 -9.60 3.55
CA SER A 10 7.66 -10.91 3.07
C SER A 10 7.64 -12.02 4.12
N ALA A 11 7.58 -11.65 5.40
CA ALA A 11 7.45 -12.58 6.53
C ALA A 11 6.00 -12.68 7.05
N ASP A 12 5.03 -12.14 6.30
CA ASP A 12 3.62 -12.05 6.68
C ASP A 12 3.41 -11.41 8.06
N LEU A 13 4.16 -10.34 8.35
CA LEU A 13 4.06 -9.57 9.59
C LEU A 13 3.21 -8.32 9.40
N THR A 14 2.24 -8.13 10.29
CA THR A 14 1.54 -6.87 10.54
C THR A 14 2.28 -6.07 11.61
N LEU A 15 2.43 -4.76 11.37
CA LEU A 15 3.07 -3.81 12.28
C LEU A 15 2.07 -2.72 12.66
N GLU A 16 1.79 -2.55 13.95
CA GLU A 16 0.85 -1.55 14.45
C GLU A 16 1.50 -0.67 15.51
N ALA A 17 1.20 0.64 15.51
CA ALA A 17 1.59 1.52 16.60
C ALA A 17 0.63 1.35 17.80
N LYS A 18 1.17 1.03 18.99
CA LYS A 18 0.39 0.93 20.23
C LYS A 18 1.14 1.55 21.40
N GLY A 19 0.61 2.67 21.92
CA GLY A 19 1.14 3.33 23.13
C GLY A 19 2.65 3.65 23.06
N GLY A 20 3.11 4.22 21.94
CA GLY A 20 4.54 4.52 21.72
C GLY A 20 5.41 3.27 21.50
N SER A 21 4.80 2.15 21.13
CA SER A 21 5.45 0.88 20.80
C SER A 21 4.95 0.34 19.47
N VAL A 22 5.69 -0.64 18.91
CA VAL A 22 5.28 -1.33 17.69
C VAL A 22 4.87 -2.76 18.08
N LEU A 23 3.59 -3.06 17.88
CA LEU A 23 3.08 -4.42 17.95
C LEU A 23 3.41 -5.13 16.64
N VAL A 24 3.81 -6.41 16.76
CA VAL A 24 4.17 -7.26 15.63
C VAL A 24 3.37 -8.54 15.71
N THR A 25 2.66 -8.88 14.64
CA THR A 25 1.78 -10.05 14.59
C THR A 25 1.93 -10.78 13.25
N PRO A 26 2.10 -12.11 13.21
CA PRO A 26 2.33 -13.00 14.34
C PRO A 26 3.79 -12.95 14.82
N LYS A 27 4.01 -13.04 16.15
CA LYS A 27 5.37 -13.04 16.73
C LYS A 27 6.21 -14.26 16.33
N THR A 28 5.58 -15.33 15.88
CA THR A 28 6.25 -16.58 15.47
C THR A 28 7.15 -16.39 14.25
N ASN A 29 6.82 -15.46 13.38
CA ASN A 29 7.57 -15.20 12.14
C ASN A 29 8.67 -14.14 12.36
N LEU A 30 8.81 -13.61 13.57
CA LEU A 30 9.76 -12.55 13.88
C LEU A 30 11.16 -13.13 14.19
N SER A 31 12.07 -12.99 13.23
CA SER A 31 13.48 -13.38 13.41
C SER A 31 14.20 -12.51 14.46
N PRO A 32 15.26 -13.02 15.11
CA PRO A 32 16.10 -12.24 16.04
C PRO A 32 16.67 -10.96 15.42
N GLU A 33 17.16 -11.04 14.19
CA GLU A 33 17.76 -9.92 13.46
C GLU A 33 16.73 -8.82 13.21
N MET A 34 15.51 -9.22 12.80
CA MET A 34 14.43 -8.29 12.55
C MET A 34 13.93 -7.64 13.84
N ARG A 35 13.91 -8.39 14.95
CA ARG A 35 13.59 -7.85 16.28
C ARG A 35 14.57 -6.77 16.71
N ASP A 36 15.87 -6.98 16.50
CA ASP A 36 16.89 -6.00 16.85
C ASP A 36 16.81 -4.76 15.97
N GLU A 37 16.49 -4.92 14.69
CA GLU A 37 16.29 -3.79 13.79
C GLU A 37 15.04 -2.98 14.16
N LEU A 38 13.91 -3.63 14.43
CA LEU A 38 12.68 -2.97 14.93
C LEU A 38 12.93 -2.20 16.23
N ARG A 39 13.76 -2.73 17.13
CA ARG A 39 14.14 -2.03 18.36
C ARG A 39 14.93 -0.76 18.08
N ARG A 40 15.87 -0.78 17.12
CA ARG A 40 16.70 0.39 16.76
C ARG A 40 15.86 1.53 16.17
N VAL A 41 14.87 1.21 15.35
CA VAL A 41 14.03 2.22 14.67
C VAL A 41 12.67 2.43 15.31
N LYS A 42 12.46 1.94 16.55
CA LYS A 42 11.14 1.91 17.21
C LYS A 42 10.42 3.25 17.20
N GLY A 43 11.12 4.35 17.51
CA GLY A 43 10.52 5.68 17.59
C GLY A 43 10.01 6.18 16.23
N GLU A 44 10.88 6.14 15.22
CA GLU A 44 10.54 6.50 13.85
C GLU A 44 9.44 5.61 13.28
N LEU A 45 9.53 4.30 13.52
CA LEU A 45 8.54 3.33 13.06
C LEU A 45 7.19 3.55 13.75
N SER A 46 7.16 3.79 15.06
CA SER A 46 5.91 4.10 15.76
C SER A 46 5.27 5.40 15.26
N ALA A 47 6.06 6.42 14.93
CA ALA A 47 5.55 7.66 14.35
C ALA A 47 4.99 7.42 12.93
N TYR A 48 5.70 6.62 12.13
CA TYR A 48 5.29 6.24 10.78
C TYR A 48 3.98 5.43 10.76
N LEU A 49 3.81 4.50 11.71
CA LEU A 49 2.65 3.62 11.80
C LEU A 49 1.44 4.26 12.48
N ARG A 50 1.62 5.37 13.20
CA ARG A 50 0.51 6.05 13.87
C ARG A 50 -0.48 6.57 12.82
N TRP A 51 -1.77 6.38 13.09
CA TRP A 51 -2.82 7.00 12.29
C TRP A 51 -2.62 8.52 12.23
N ASP A 52 -2.69 9.04 11.01
CA ASP A 52 -2.60 10.45 10.68
C ASP A 52 -3.63 10.69 9.59
N GLU A 53 -4.80 11.15 9.98
CA GLU A 53 -5.95 11.31 9.08
C GLU A 53 -5.62 12.24 7.90
N GLU A 54 -4.96 13.38 8.17
CA GLU A 54 -4.55 14.30 7.12
C GLU A 54 -3.55 13.64 6.17
N GLY A 55 -2.56 12.94 6.72
CA GLY A 55 -1.59 12.16 5.95
C GLY A 55 -2.22 11.03 5.14
N ALA A 56 -3.25 10.36 5.66
CA ALA A 56 -4.01 9.30 4.99
C ALA A 56 -4.77 9.84 3.77
N TYR A 57 -5.50 10.94 3.93
CA TYR A 57 -6.20 11.58 2.82
C TYR A 57 -5.24 12.16 1.78
N ALA A 58 -4.13 12.75 2.21
CA ALA A 58 -3.09 13.25 1.30
C ALA A 58 -2.51 12.10 0.46
N LEU A 59 -2.13 10.99 1.11
CA LEU A 59 -1.63 9.80 0.43
C LEU A 59 -2.61 9.28 -0.63
N TRP A 60 -3.90 9.19 -0.28
CA TRP A 60 -4.93 8.73 -1.21
C TRP A 60 -5.12 9.71 -2.38
N LYS A 61 -5.22 11.00 -2.09
CA LYS A 61 -5.35 12.05 -3.12
C LYS A 61 -4.16 12.08 -4.07
N ASP A 62 -2.95 11.88 -3.57
CA ASP A 62 -1.74 11.84 -4.36
C ASP A 62 -1.70 10.62 -5.28
N ALA A 63 -2.17 9.46 -4.81
CA ALA A 63 -2.32 8.27 -5.63
C ALA A 63 -3.32 8.46 -6.79
N LEU A 64 -4.48 9.06 -6.50
CA LEU A 64 -5.45 9.43 -7.53
C LEU A 64 -4.87 10.42 -8.55
N SER A 65 -4.19 11.46 -8.06
CA SER A 65 -3.56 12.49 -8.89
C SER A 65 -2.44 11.91 -9.76
N TYR A 66 -1.68 10.95 -9.23
CA TYR A 66 -0.64 10.25 -9.97
C TYR A 66 -1.22 9.41 -11.12
N LEU A 67 -2.36 8.74 -10.92
CA LEU A 67 -2.96 7.92 -11.98
C LEU A 67 -3.75 8.74 -13.02
N ALA A 68 -4.27 9.91 -12.64
CA ALA A 68 -5.17 10.70 -13.49
C ALA A 68 -4.64 11.02 -14.91
N PRO A 69 -3.35 11.35 -15.13
CA PRO A 69 -2.80 11.56 -16.48
C PRO A 69 -2.84 10.29 -17.33
N PHE A 70 -2.49 9.14 -16.74
CA PHE A 70 -2.44 7.86 -17.45
C PHE A 70 -3.84 7.41 -17.90
N TYR A 71 -4.87 7.67 -17.10
CA TYR A 71 -6.25 7.42 -17.50
C TYR A 71 -6.69 8.27 -18.70
N ARG A 72 -6.23 9.52 -18.79
CA ARG A 72 -6.54 10.39 -19.93
C ARG A 72 -5.79 9.96 -21.19
N GLU A 73 -4.54 9.53 -21.03
CA GLU A 73 -3.70 9.06 -22.14
C GLU A 73 -4.21 7.75 -22.75
N ALA A 74 -4.72 6.82 -21.93
CA ALA A 74 -5.24 5.54 -22.38
C ALA A 74 -6.64 5.58 -23.05
N GLY A 75 -7.26 6.76 -23.23
CA GLY A 75 -8.40 6.92 -24.14
C GLY A 75 -9.68 6.12 -23.85
N SER A 76 -9.96 5.81 -22.58
CA SER A 76 -11.03 4.88 -22.11
C SER A 76 -12.35 4.89 -22.90
N PRO A 77 -12.94 3.68 -23.12
CA PRO A 77 -13.94 3.22 -22.15
C PRO A 77 -13.71 1.82 -21.57
N ASP A 78 -12.83 0.98 -22.12
CA ASP A 78 -12.71 -0.43 -21.72
C ASP A 78 -11.63 -0.65 -20.63
N PHE A 79 -11.63 0.22 -19.63
CA PHE A 79 -10.78 0.04 -18.46
C PHE A 79 -11.37 -1.07 -17.58
N ASP A 80 -10.56 -2.07 -17.25
CA ASP A 80 -10.95 -3.14 -16.32
C ASP A 80 -11.00 -2.60 -14.88
N LEU A 81 -12.13 -1.95 -14.55
CA LEU A 81 -12.41 -1.43 -13.22
C LEU A 81 -12.56 -2.56 -12.19
N GLU A 82 -12.84 -3.80 -12.62
CA GLU A 82 -12.93 -4.94 -11.69
C GLU A 82 -11.56 -5.24 -11.07
N ALA A 83 -10.46 -5.06 -11.82
CA ALA A 83 -9.10 -5.20 -11.30
C ALA A 83 -8.74 -4.20 -10.19
N LEU A 84 -9.52 -3.12 -10.02
CA LEU A 84 -9.36 -2.13 -8.95
C LEU A 84 -10.26 -2.37 -7.75
N HIS A 85 -11.24 -3.27 -7.84
CA HIS A 85 -12.24 -3.46 -6.78
C HIS A 85 -11.61 -4.07 -5.52
N GLU A 86 -10.88 -5.18 -5.66
CA GLU A 86 -10.25 -5.84 -4.51
C GLU A 86 -9.19 -4.94 -3.82
N PRO A 87 -8.31 -4.21 -4.54
CA PRO A 87 -7.43 -3.24 -3.88
C PRO A 87 -8.17 -2.04 -3.27
N TRP A 88 -9.34 -1.65 -3.80
CA TRP A 88 -10.19 -0.59 -3.24
C TRP A 88 -10.80 -0.99 -1.90
N ASP A 89 -11.37 -2.19 -1.78
CA ASP A 89 -11.94 -2.69 -0.52
C ASP A 89 -10.88 -2.67 0.61
N ARG A 90 -9.64 -3.04 0.28
CA ARG A 90 -8.51 -2.98 1.24
C ARG A 90 -8.13 -1.56 1.64
N VAL A 91 -8.33 -0.57 0.77
CA VAL A 91 -8.13 0.85 1.12
C VAL A 91 -9.24 1.29 2.08
N GLU A 92 -10.50 0.96 1.80
CA GLU A 92 -11.64 1.27 2.68
C GLU A 92 -11.49 0.62 4.05
N ASP A 93 -11.13 -0.65 4.10
CA ASP A 93 -10.86 -1.38 5.34
C ASP A 93 -9.75 -0.70 6.16
N ALA A 94 -8.66 -0.27 5.51
CA ALA A 94 -7.56 0.40 6.19
C ALA A 94 -7.96 1.78 6.75
N PHE A 95 -8.82 2.52 6.05
CA PHE A 95 -9.42 3.75 6.59
C PHE A 95 -10.32 3.45 7.79
N ALA A 96 -11.20 2.45 7.68
CA ALA A 96 -12.13 2.07 8.74
C ALA A 96 -11.43 1.58 10.01
N CYS A 97 -10.29 0.90 9.86
CA CYS A 97 -9.46 0.41 10.96
C CYS A 97 -8.41 1.42 11.45
N GLU A 98 -8.31 2.60 10.84
CA GLU A 98 -7.27 3.60 11.13
C GLU A 98 -5.84 3.01 11.05
N ASP A 99 -5.61 2.07 10.13
CA ASP A 99 -4.33 1.38 9.98
C ASP A 99 -3.48 2.02 8.88
N MET A 100 -2.53 2.84 9.33
CA MET A 100 -1.63 3.59 8.47
C MET A 100 -0.63 2.70 7.71
N PHE A 101 -0.34 1.48 8.18
CA PHE A 101 0.50 0.52 7.47
C PHE A 101 -0.29 -0.19 6.37
N ALA A 102 -1.46 -0.71 6.72
CA ALA A 102 -2.37 -1.34 5.76
C ALA A 102 -2.74 -0.36 4.65
N LEU A 103 -3.05 0.90 4.99
CA LEU A 103 -3.40 1.93 4.00
C LEU A 103 -2.27 2.14 2.99
N ARG A 104 -1.03 2.30 3.46
CA ARG A 104 0.11 2.51 2.55
C ARG A 104 0.36 1.34 1.61
N LEU A 105 0.15 0.12 2.10
CA LEU A 105 0.25 -1.09 1.27
C LEU A 105 -0.90 -1.17 0.27
N ALA A 106 -2.13 -0.95 0.71
CA ALA A 106 -3.32 -1.00 -0.13
C ALA A 106 -3.28 0.07 -1.24
N VAL A 107 -2.93 1.31 -0.90
CA VAL A 107 -2.77 2.39 -1.88
C VAL A 107 -1.67 2.10 -2.89
N HIS A 108 -0.52 1.57 -2.44
CA HIS A 108 0.56 1.17 -3.34
C HIS A 108 0.12 0.07 -4.32
N ASP A 109 -0.51 -0.99 -3.79
CA ASP A 109 -1.00 -2.10 -4.60
C ASP A 109 -2.11 -1.65 -5.57
N TRP A 110 -2.97 -0.72 -5.15
CA TRP A 110 -3.98 -0.07 -5.99
C TRP A 110 -3.35 0.72 -7.14
N VAL A 111 -2.31 1.51 -6.88
CA VAL A 111 -1.56 2.24 -7.92
C VAL A 111 -0.91 1.27 -8.93
N LEU A 112 -0.32 0.18 -8.45
CA LEU A 112 0.26 -0.84 -9.32
C LEU A 112 -0.78 -1.55 -10.18
N ALA A 113 -1.93 -1.92 -9.59
CA ALA A 113 -3.04 -2.52 -10.32
C ALA A 113 -3.57 -1.57 -11.40
N GLY A 114 -3.77 -0.30 -11.05
CA GLY A 114 -4.17 0.75 -12.00
C GLY A 114 -3.19 0.87 -13.16
N ARG A 115 -1.90 1.01 -12.88
CA ARG A 115 -0.86 1.06 -13.93
C ARG A 115 -0.88 -0.17 -14.85
N ARG A 116 -1.07 -1.37 -14.30
CA ARG A 116 -1.14 -2.61 -15.10
C ARG A 116 -2.38 -2.68 -15.96
N ALA A 117 -3.54 -2.28 -15.44
CA ALA A 117 -4.78 -2.23 -16.20
C ALA A 117 -4.68 -1.23 -17.37
N ILE A 118 -4.05 -0.08 -17.14
CA ILE A 118 -3.75 0.92 -18.19
C ILE A 118 -2.81 0.33 -19.26
N SER A 119 -1.64 -0.20 -18.88
CA SER A 119 -0.68 -0.75 -19.86
C SER A 119 -1.15 -2.03 -20.55
N GLY A 120 -2.00 -2.83 -19.91
CA GLY A 120 -2.62 -4.00 -20.51
C GLY A 120 -3.64 -3.65 -21.59
N HIS A 121 -4.18 -2.43 -21.57
CA HIS A 121 -5.04 -1.88 -22.62
C HIS A 121 -4.21 -1.51 -23.87
N ASP A 122 -3.10 -0.76 -23.70
CA ASP A 122 -2.19 -0.40 -24.80
C ASP A 122 -1.69 -1.63 -25.59
N ALA A 123 -1.46 -2.75 -24.90
CA ALA A 123 -1.01 -4.00 -25.52
C ALA A 123 -2.11 -4.77 -26.28
N LYS A 124 -3.39 -4.58 -25.92
CA LYS A 124 -4.53 -5.21 -26.61
C LYS A 124 -4.93 -4.47 -27.89
N ASP A 125 -4.76 -3.14 -27.92
CA ASP A 125 -5.01 -2.33 -29.13
C ASP A 125 -3.93 -2.50 -30.21
N ALA A 126 -2.74 -2.98 -29.83
CA ALA A 126 -1.64 -3.27 -30.75
C ALA A 126 -1.68 -4.71 -31.33
N GLY A 127 -2.87 -5.23 -31.66
CA GLY A 127 -3.10 -6.60 -32.15
C GLY A 127 -2.10 -7.11 -33.21
N PRO A 128 -1.93 -8.46 -33.34
CA PRO A 128 -0.81 -9.05 -34.06
C PRO A 128 -0.82 -8.66 -35.55
N ALA A 129 0.34 -8.21 -36.02
CA ALA A 129 0.62 -7.90 -37.42
C ALA A 129 0.54 -9.14 -38.33
#